data_AF-A0A4V3EVH9-F1
#
_entry.id   AF-A0A4V3EVH9-F1
#
_cell.length_a   1.000
_cell.length_b   1.000
_cell.length_c   1.000
_cell.angle_alpha   90.00
_cell.angle_beta   90.00
_cell.angle_gamma   90.00
#
_symmetry.space_group_name_H-M   'P 1'
#
loop_
_entity.id
_entity.type
_entity.pdbx_description
1 polymer ?
#
loop_
_entity_poly.entity_id
_entity_poly.type
_entity_poly.pdbx_seq_one_letter_code
_entity_poly.pdbx_strand_id
1 'polypeptide(L)'
;MSRSLYTDFFGFTERPFTLSPDPDFLFWSDNHKKALAVLEYGLMTHAPLTVITGEIGAGKTTLIHHLLRNAEKDITIGLISNAQGGRGDLLHWVLYSLGINSDPSDDYISMFQSFQNFVIEEYAQGRNVILVIDEAQNLSMEALEELRMFTNINSGKDELLQLILVGQPELRDLISAPGLVQFAQRVTATYHLTNLNGPGTRDYICHRLKHAGGSGKEFSIMAIQAIYQETGGVPRLINKICDLALVYAASEEREGVGVNLIRELLADGLFINSEISGEVVQMKKPIGNVLNKAAE
;
A
#
# COMPACT_ATOMS: atom_id res chain seq x y z
N MET A 1 -26.08 -15.36 -1.29
CA MET A 1 -26.17 -15.83 0.11
C MET A 1 -24.76 -15.77 0.68
N SER A 2 -24.33 -14.63 1.22
CA SER A 2 -24.29 -14.35 2.66
C SER A 2 -24.42 -12.84 2.89
N ARG A 3 -25.66 -12.38 3.11
CA ARG A 3 -25.95 -11.18 3.91
C ARG A 3 -26.20 -11.76 5.31
N SER A 4 -25.53 -11.40 6.40
CA SER A 4 -24.59 -10.32 6.64
C SER A 4 -24.08 -10.49 8.08
N LEU A 5 -22.81 -10.23 8.35
CA LEU A 5 -22.27 -10.26 9.71
C LEU A 5 -22.89 -9.15 10.59
N TYR A 6 -22.86 -7.90 10.10
CA TYR A 6 -23.42 -6.72 10.77
C TYR A 6 -24.06 -5.71 9.80
N THR A 7 -23.92 -5.88 8.48
CA THR A 7 -24.40 -4.90 7.50
C THR A 7 -25.91 -4.76 7.51
N ASP A 8 -26.67 -5.85 7.69
CA ASP A 8 -28.13 -5.83 7.81
C ASP A 8 -28.58 -5.10 9.09
N PHE A 9 -27.86 -5.27 10.20
CA PHE A 9 -28.16 -4.61 11.47
C PHE A 9 -27.96 -3.09 11.38
N PHE A 10 -26.86 -2.64 10.76
CA PHE A 10 -26.57 -1.21 10.57
C PHE A 10 -27.18 -0.60 9.30
N GLY A 11 -27.84 -1.40 8.45
CA GLY A 11 -28.40 -0.95 7.18
C GLY A 11 -27.35 -0.61 6.11
N PHE A 12 -26.15 -1.17 6.19
CA PHE A 12 -25.10 -0.95 5.19
C PHE A 12 -25.33 -1.76 3.92
N THR A 13 -24.95 -1.19 2.77
CA THR A 13 -24.97 -1.87 1.47
C THR A 13 -23.85 -2.90 1.34
N GLU A 14 -22.74 -2.66 2.03
CA GLU A 14 -21.55 -3.51 2.06
C GLU A 14 -20.73 -3.28 3.35
N ARG A 15 -19.61 -3.97 3.53
CA ARG A 15 -18.78 -3.82 4.74
C ARG A 15 -17.87 -2.60 4.62
N PRO A 16 -18.00 -1.57 5.47
CA PRO A 16 -17.20 -0.35 5.37
C PRO A 16 -15.71 -0.54 5.70
N PHE A 17 -15.37 -1.61 6.43
CA PHE A 17 -14.00 -1.83 6.93
C PHE A 17 -13.32 -3.10 6.40
N THR A 18 -13.51 -3.41 5.13
CA THR A 18 -12.73 -4.45 4.44
C THR A 18 -11.23 -4.10 4.40
N LEU A 19 -10.40 -5.15 4.40
CA LEU A 19 -8.94 -5.04 4.26
C LEU A 19 -8.47 -5.12 2.81
N SER A 20 -9.34 -5.60 1.91
CA SER A 20 -9.04 -5.62 0.49
C SER A 20 -9.01 -4.18 -0.04
N PRO A 21 -8.01 -3.83 -0.87
CA PRO A 21 -7.95 -2.51 -1.47
C PRO A 21 -9.12 -2.34 -2.45
N ASP A 22 -10.10 -1.55 -2.04
CA ASP A 22 -11.19 -1.10 -2.90
C ASP A 22 -10.95 0.37 -3.29
N PRO A 23 -10.75 0.66 -4.59
CA PRO A 23 -10.61 2.02 -5.11
C PRO A 23 -11.75 2.96 -4.70
N ASP A 24 -12.97 2.45 -4.56
CA ASP A 24 -14.15 3.25 -4.24
C ASP A 24 -14.14 3.72 -2.78
N PHE A 25 -13.43 2.99 -1.91
CA PHE A 25 -13.20 3.35 -0.51
C PHE A 25 -11.96 4.21 -0.27
N LEU A 26 -11.23 4.61 -1.33
CA LEU A 26 -9.99 5.39 -1.20
C LEU A 26 -10.27 6.76 -0.58
N PHE A 27 -9.74 6.99 0.61
CA PHE A 27 -9.80 8.27 1.30
C PHE A 27 -8.57 9.11 1.01
N TRP A 28 -8.78 10.26 0.35
CA TRP A 28 -7.73 11.23 0.05
C TRP A 28 -7.37 12.10 1.24
N SER A 29 -6.55 11.56 2.14
CA SER A 29 -5.91 12.38 3.17
C SER A 29 -4.94 13.39 2.52
N ASP A 30 -4.62 14.46 3.24
CA ASP A 30 -3.66 15.45 2.73
C ASP A 30 -2.28 14.85 2.45
N ASN A 31 -1.90 13.78 3.16
CA ASN A 31 -0.67 13.05 2.89
C ASN A 31 -0.75 12.27 1.57
N HIS A 32 -1.89 11.65 1.27
CA HIS A 32 -2.11 10.96 -0.01
C HIS A 32 -2.09 11.94 -1.18
N LYS A 33 -2.72 13.12 -1.03
CA LYS A 33 -2.70 14.16 -2.07
C LYS A 33 -1.28 14.66 -2.36
N LYS A 34 -0.47 14.86 -1.32
CA LYS A 34 0.94 15.24 -1.47
C LYS A 34 1.77 14.13 -2.12
N ALA A 35 1.56 12.88 -1.71
CA ALA A 35 2.22 11.74 -2.33
C ALA A 35 1.87 11.59 -3.81
N LEU A 36 0.58 11.78 -4.17
CA LEU A 36 0.12 11.78 -5.55
C LEU A 36 0.77 12.90 -6.35
N ALA A 37 0.81 14.12 -5.83
CA ALA A 37 1.45 15.26 -6.51
C ALA A 37 2.95 15.01 -6.78
N VAL A 38 3.65 14.33 -5.87
CA VAL A 38 5.06 13.94 -6.08
C VAL A 38 5.20 12.88 -7.17
N LEU A 39 4.29 11.91 -7.21
CA LEU A 39 4.23 10.91 -8.28
C LEU A 39 3.93 11.55 -9.64
N GLU A 40 2.89 12.38 -9.72
CA GLU A 40 2.52 13.13 -10.93
C GLU A 40 3.67 14.03 -11.42
N TYR A 41 4.35 14.74 -10.51
CA TYR A 41 5.55 15.50 -10.84
C TYR A 41 6.64 14.61 -11.44
N GLY A 42 6.90 13.44 -10.85
CA GLY A 42 7.87 12.47 -11.36
C GLY A 42 7.52 12.01 -12.79
N LEU A 43 6.24 11.70 -13.03
CA LEU A 43 5.74 11.31 -14.35
C LEU A 43 5.92 12.43 -15.38
N MET A 44 5.41 13.63 -15.08
CA MET A 44 5.41 14.78 -15.99
C MET A 44 6.82 15.28 -16.34
N THR A 45 7.78 15.12 -15.42
CA THR A 45 9.15 15.58 -15.63
C THR A 45 10.07 14.51 -16.23
N HIS A 46 9.53 13.33 -16.57
CA HIS A 46 10.33 12.17 -16.98
C HIS A 46 11.47 11.86 -16.00
N ALA A 47 11.19 12.01 -14.70
CA ALA A 47 12.16 11.75 -13.65
C ALA A 47 12.64 10.29 -13.73
N PRO A 48 13.96 10.02 -13.77
CA PRO A 48 14.48 8.67 -13.84
C PRO A 48 14.05 7.80 -12.67
N LEU A 49 13.93 8.41 -11.48
CA LEU A 49 13.64 7.70 -10.24
C LEU A 49 12.78 8.55 -9.31
N THR A 50 11.63 7.99 -8.92
CA THR A 50 10.71 8.53 -7.91
C THR A 50 10.53 7.51 -6.79
N VAL A 51 10.59 7.95 -5.54
CA VAL A 51 10.55 7.04 -4.37
C VAL A 51 9.42 7.43 -3.42
N ILE A 52 8.49 6.51 -3.20
CA ILE A 52 7.42 6.63 -2.19
C ILE A 52 7.67 5.62 -1.08
N THR A 53 7.94 6.13 0.12
CA THR A 53 8.01 5.29 1.32
C THR A 53 6.82 5.54 2.23
N GLY A 54 6.60 4.70 3.22
CA GLY A 54 5.55 4.91 4.21
C GLY A 54 5.32 3.68 5.07
N GLU A 55 4.60 3.86 6.16
CA GLU A 55 4.32 2.80 7.13
C GLU A 55 3.53 1.63 6.51
N ILE A 56 3.60 0.47 7.16
CA ILE A 56 2.83 -0.70 6.75
C ILE A 56 1.33 -0.38 6.87
N GLY A 57 0.59 -0.56 5.78
CA GLY A 57 -0.84 -0.28 5.75
C GLY A 57 -1.21 1.20 5.65
N ALA A 58 -0.25 2.08 5.30
CA ALA A 58 -0.50 3.51 5.06
C ALA A 58 -1.26 3.82 3.77
N GLY A 59 -1.44 2.85 2.86
CA GLY A 59 -2.18 3.03 1.60
C GLY A 59 -1.31 3.19 0.34
N LYS A 60 0.00 2.88 0.42
CA LYS A 60 0.96 3.02 -0.69
C LYS A 60 0.53 2.28 -1.98
N THR A 61 0.21 1.00 -1.87
CA THR A 61 -0.23 0.18 -3.02
C THR A 61 -1.53 0.73 -3.62
N THR A 62 -2.47 1.20 -2.80
CA THR A 62 -3.72 1.82 -3.27
C THR A 62 -3.46 3.13 -4.03
N LEU A 63 -2.51 3.96 -3.55
CA LEU A 63 -2.06 5.17 -4.23
C LEU A 63 -1.46 4.86 -5.61
N ILE A 64 -0.61 3.83 -5.70
CA ILE A 64 -0.04 3.38 -6.98
C ILE A 64 -1.12 2.90 -7.93
N HIS A 65 -2.01 2.00 -7.51
CA HIS A 65 -3.08 1.54 -8.38
C HIS A 65 -3.97 2.68 -8.88
N HIS A 66 -4.19 3.71 -8.06
CA HIS A 66 -4.90 4.91 -8.50
C HIS A 66 -4.13 5.68 -9.59
N LEU A 67 -2.84 5.92 -9.37
CA LEU A 67 -1.97 6.57 -10.37
C LEU A 67 -2.01 5.79 -11.69
N LEU A 68 -1.84 4.46 -11.66
CA LEU A 68 -1.78 3.63 -12.86
C LEU A 68 -3.12 3.56 -13.60
N ARG A 69 -4.26 3.66 -12.90
CA ARG A 69 -5.59 3.72 -13.55
C ARG A 69 -5.83 5.04 -14.27
N ASN A 70 -5.23 6.12 -13.78
CA ASN A 70 -5.39 7.46 -14.34
C ASN A 70 -4.25 7.87 -15.26
N ALA A 71 -3.24 7.01 -15.41
CA ALA A 71 -2.13 7.21 -16.32
C ALA A 71 -2.65 7.35 -17.76
N GLU A 72 -2.01 8.22 -18.54
CA GLU A 72 -2.37 8.47 -19.93
C GLU A 72 -2.16 7.21 -20.80
N LYS A 73 -2.83 7.18 -21.96
CA LYS A 73 -2.75 6.03 -22.89
C LYS A 73 -1.37 5.83 -23.51
N ASP A 74 -0.49 6.82 -23.39
CA ASP A 74 0.83 6.85 -24.00
C ASP A 74 1.92 6.35 -23.03
N ILE A 75 1.55 5.43 -22.13
CA ILE A 75 2.43 4.88 -21.10
C ILE A 75 2.30 3.36 -21.08
N THR A 76 3.44 2.69 -21.05
CA THR A 76 3.55 1.24 -20.84
C THR A 76 4.09 0.99 -19.44
N ILE A 77 3.34 0.22 -18.65
CA ILE A 77 3.59 0.03 -17.22
C ILE A 77 3.95 -1.42 -16.95
N GLY A 78 5.09 -1.65 -16.30
CA GLY A 78 5.42 -2.91 -15.64
C GLY A 78 5.33 -2.76 -14.12
N LEU A 79 4.47 -3.56 -13.46
CA LEU A 79 4.31 -3.57 -12.01
C LEU A 79 4.91 -4.85 -11.42
N ILE A 80 5.82 -4.70 -10.45
CA ILE A 80 6.49 -5.78 -9.74
C ILE A 80 6.17 -5.64 -8.26
N SER A 81 5.29 -6.48 -7.71
CA SER A 81 4.86 -6.39 -6.30
C SER A 81 5.54 -7.36 -5.34
N ASN A 82 6.27 -8.36 -5.87
CA ASN A 82 6.96 -9.38 -5.09
C ASN A 82 8.41 -9.52 -5.57
N ALA A 83 9.15 -8.42 -5.63
CA ALA A 83 10.57 -8.48 -5.96
C ALA A 83 11.33 -9.14 -4.80
N GLN A 84 11.57 -10.44 -4.92
CA GLN A 84 12.44 -11.23 -4.05
C GLN A 84 13.52 -11.79 -4.97
N GLY A 85 14.79 -11.38 -4.82
CA GLY A 85 15.84 -11.91 -5.69
C GLY A 85 17.18 -11.19 -5.59
N GLY A 86 18.24 -11.93 -5.93
CA GLY A 86 19.59 -11.41 -6.19
C GLY A 86 19.77 -11.02 -7.66
N ARG A 87 21.02 -10.80 -8.09
CA ARG A 87 21.35 -10.50 -9.50
C ARG A 87 20.83 -11.60 -10.44
N GLY A 88 20.08 -11.21 -11.47
CA GLY A 88 19.54 -12.10 -12.52
C GLY A 88 18.04 -12.35 -12.41
N ASP A 89 17.48 -12.44 -11.20
CA ASP A 89 16.04 -12.64 -11.02
C ASP A 89 15.25 -11.36 -11.35
N LEU A 90 15.81 -10.18 -11.05
CA LEU A 90 15.15 -8.90 -11.26
C LEU A 90 14.79 -8.67 -12.73
N LEU A 91 15.72 -8.93 -13.65
CA LEU A 91 15.47 -8.72 -15.07
C LEU A 91 14.36 -9.63 -15.60
N HIS A 92 14.28 -10.89 -15.15
CA HIS A 92 13.14 -11.75 -15.46
C HIS A 92 11.82 -11.18 -14.97
N TRP A 93 11.77 -10.65 -13.73
CA TRP A 93 10.57 -9.98 -13.22
C TRP A 93 10.19 -8.75 -14.05
N VAL A 94 11.17 -7.97 -14.48
CA VAL A 94 10.96 -6.81 -15.37
C VAL A 94 10.38 -7.25 -16.71
N LEU A 95 11.01 -8.20 -17.40
CA LEU A 95 10.54 -8.72 -18.69
C LEU A 95 9.12 -9.29 -18.58
N TYR A 96 8.87 -10.11 -17.55
CA TYR A 96 7.54 -10.67 -17.27
C TYR A 96 6.50 -9.57 -17.04
N SER A 97 6.82 -8.54 -16.25
CA SER A 97 5.90 -7.43 -15.94
C SER A 97 5.52 -6.60 -17.17
N LEU A 98 6.40 -6.56 -18.17
CA LEU A 98 6.19 -5.86 -19.45
C LEU A 98 5.60 -6.76 -20.54
N GLY A 99 5.35 -8.04 -20.25
CA GLY A 99 4.83 -9.00 -21.22
C GLY A 99 5.85 -9.43 -22.28
N ILE A 100 7.14 -9.26 -22.01
CA ILE A 100 8.24 -9.69 -22.89
C ILE A 100 8.53 -11.16 -22.59
N ASN A 101 8.49 -12.00 -23.62
CA ASN A 101 8.84 -13.41 -23.47
C ASN A 101 10.35 -13.56 -23.25
N SER A 102 10.73 -14.27 -22.19
CA SER A 102 12.10 -14.70 -21.91
C SER A 102 12.11 -16.18 -21.55
N ASP A 103 13.06 -16.95 -22.05
CA ASP A 103 13.30 -18.31 -21.57
C ASP A 103 14.07 -18.24 -20.23
N PRO A 104 13.76 -19.07 -19.22
CA PRO A 104 14.55 -19.16 -18.00
C PRO A 104 16.03 -19.50 -18.21
N SER A 105 16.39 -20.02 -19.39
CA SER A 105 17.77 -20.32 -19.79
C SER A 105 18.49 -19.17 -20.52
N ASP A 106 17.80 -18.06 -20.80
CA ASP A 106 18.41 -16.91 -21.46
C ASP A 106 19.51 -16.30 -20.60
N ASP A 107 20.62 -15.92 -21.24
CA ASP A 107 21.67 -15.20 -20.54
C ASP A 107 21.27 -13.74 -20.27
N TYR A 108 21.90 -13.14 -19.27
CA TYR A 108 21.63 -11.77 -18.86
C TYR A 108 21.76 -10.75 -20.00
N ILE A 109 22.73 -10.95 -20.90
CA ILE A 109 23.02 -10.02 -21.99
C ILE A 109 21.86 -10.00 -22.99
N SER A 110 21.38 -11.18 -23.37
CA SER A 110 20.28 -11.37 -24.32
C SER A 110 18.97 -10.84 -23.75
N MET A 111 18.71 -11.09 -22.46
CA MET A 111 17.57 -10.50 -21.75
C MET A 111 17.66 -8.98 -21.70
N PHE A 112 18.83 -8.43 -21.40
CA PHE A 112 19.01 -6.99 -21.28
C PHE A 112 18.87 -6.30 -22.64
N GLN A 113 19.37 -6.91 -23.71
CA GLN A 113 19.15 -6.43 -25.07
C GLN A 113 17.66 -6.45 -25.44
N SER A 114 16.93 -7.51 -25.07
CA SER A 114 15.49 -7.61 -25.31
C SER A 114 14.72 -6.51 -24.58
N PHE A 115 15.06 -6.27 -23.31
CA PHE A 115 14.51 -5.16 -22.52
C PHE A 115 14.81 -3.79 -23.15
N GLN A 116 16.07 -3.55 -23.53
CA GLN A 116 16.48 -2.29 -24.13
C GLN A 116 15.77 -2.03 -25.47
N ASN A 117 15.68 -3.05 -26.33
CA ASN A 117 14.97 -2.95 -27.61
C ASN A 117 13.49 -2.62 -27.38
N PHE A 118 12.84 -3.30 -26.44
CA PHE A 118 11.45 -3.02 -26.09
C PHE A 118 11.25 -1.56 -25.65
N VAL A 119 12.09 -1.04 -24.76
CA VAL A 119 12.00 0.35 -24.29
C VAL A 119 12.17 1.36 -25.44
N ILE A 120 13.09 1.09 -26.36
CA ILE A 120 13.31 1.93 -27.55
C ILE A 120 12.11 1.85 -28.52
N GLU A 121 11.54 0.67 -28.72
CA GLU A 121 10.36 0.45 -29.57
C GLU A 121 9.12 1.15 -29.03
N GLU A 122 8.90 1.09 -27.72
CA GLU A 122 7.82 1.82 -27.04
C GLU A 122 7.95 3.32 -27.25
N TYR A 123 9.16 3.86 -27.04
CA TYR A 123 9.44 5.28 -27.28
C TYR A 123 9.26 5.68 -28.75
N ALA A 124 9.67 4.84 -29.70
CA ALA A 124 9.44 5.08 -31.12
C ALA A 124 7.94 5.13 -31.48
N GLN A 125 7.08 4.51 -30.68
CA GLN A 125 5.62 4.58 -30.80
C GLN A 125 5.01 5.73 -29.98
N GLY A 126 5.84 6.60 -29.41
CA GLY A 126 5.41 7.73 -28.58
C GLY A 126 4.99 7.34 -27.16
N ARG A 127 5.32 6.12 -26.71
CA ARG A 127 4.97 5.64 -25.37
C ARG A 127 6.17 5.64 -24.44
N ASN A 128 5.96 6.06 -23.19
CA ASN A 128 6.98 6.01 -22.15
C ASN A 128 6.87 4.73 -21.33
N VAL A 129 8.01 4.13 -20.97
CA VAL A 129 8.02 2.93 -20.12
C VAL A 129 8.21 3.32 -18.65
N ILE A 130 7.31 2.81 -17.81
CA ILE A 130 7.37 3.01 -16.36
C ILE A 130 7.44 1.64 -15.68
N LEU A 131 8.47 1.45 -14.86
CA LEU A 131 8.55 0.30 -13.98
C LEU A 131 8.22 0.73 -12.55
N VAL A 132 7.22 0.08 -11.98
CA VAL A 132 6.82 0.25 -10.60
C VAL A 132 7.24 -0.97 -9.81
N ILE A 133 8.01 -0.76 -8.75
CA ILE A 133 8.45 -1.82 -7.85
C ILE A 133 7.84 -1.56 -6.48
N ASP A 134 6.84 -2.35 -6.13
CA ASP A 134 6.25 -2.34 -4.79
C ASP A 134 7.03 -3.28 -3.86
N GLU A 135 6.98 -2.98 -2.57
CA GLU A 135 7.80 -3.64 -1.54
C GLU A 135 9.32 -3.63 -1.85
N ALA A 136 9.82 -2.54 -2.46
CA ALA A 136 11.20 -2.37 -2.90
C ALA A 136 12.24 -2.42 -1.77
N GLN A 137 11.85 -2.34 -0.49
CA GLN A 137 12.78 -2.61 0.63
C GLN A 137 13.30 -4.06 0.65
N ASN A 138 12.65 -4.99 -0.06
CA ASN A 138 13.11 -6.37 -0.19
C ASN A 138 14.24 -6.54 -1.23
N LEU A 139 14.55 -5.50 -2.01
CA LEU A 139 15.63 -5.54 -2.97
C LEU A 139 16.99 -5.52 -2.28
N SER A 140 17.96 -6.23 -2.87
CA SER A 140 19.36 -6.12 -2.45
C SER A 140 19.99 -4.82 -2.99
N MET A 141 21.14 -4.43 -2.43
CA MET A 141 21.90 -3.29 -2.95
C MET A 141 22.32 -3.52 -4.41
N GLU A 142 22.67 -4.76 -4.76
CA GLU A 142 23.04 -5.13 -6.13
C GLU A 142 21.87 -4.98 -7.10
N ALA A 143 20.65 -5.29 -6.67
CA ALA A 143 19.44 -5.11 -7.47
C ALA A 143 19.10 -3.62 -7.67
N LEU A 144 19.30 -2.78 -6.65
CA LEU A 144 19.15 -1.32 -6.81
C LEU A 144 20.19 -0.73 -7.78
N GLU A 145 21.44 -1.20 -7.72
CA GLU A 145 22.46 -0.82 -8.71
C GLU A 145 22.11 -1.30 -10.12
N GLU A 146 21.51 -2.47 -10.26
CA GLU A 146 21.01 -2.99 -11.54
C GLU A 146 19.88 -2.09 -12.10
N LEU A 147 18.92 -1.69 -11.27
CA LEU A 147 17.90 -0.70 -11.65
C LEU A 147 18.51 0.64 -12.06
N ARG A 148 19.59 1.07 -11.37
CA ARG A 148 20.35 2.24 -11.79
C ARG A 148 20.85 2.09 -13.23
N MET A 149 21.35 0.92 -13.59
CA MET A 149 21.83 0.66 -14.95
C MET A 149 20.69 0.72 -15.98
N PHE A 150 19.49 0.25 -15.63
CA PHE A 150 18.33 0.29 -16.52
C PHE A 150 17.92 1.73 -16.87
N THR A 151 18.00 2.66 -15.90
CA THR A 151 17.73 4.09 -16.16
C THR A 151 18.75 4.75 -17.10
N ASN A 152 19.85 4.09 -17.49
CA ASN A 152 20.78 4.66 -18.49
C ASN A 152 20.31 4.48 -19.94
N ILE A 153 19.19 3.78 -20.16
CA ILE A 153 18.64 3.59 -21.51
C ILE A 153 18.05 4.92 -21.97
N ASN A 154 18.78 5.61 -22.84
CA ASN A 154 18.41 6.92 -23.37
C ASN A 154 18.47 6.95 -24.90
N SER A 155 17.70 7.86 -25.50
CA SER A 155 17.79 8.21 -26.92
C SER A 155 18.16 9.68 -27.04
N GLY A 156 19.45 9.96 -27.22
CA GLY A 156 19.97 11.33 -27.30
C GLY A 156 19.89 12.06 -25.95
N LYS A 157 18.84 12.89 -25.76
CA LYS A 157 18.61 13.64 -24.52
C LYS A 157 17.45 13.11 -23.69
N ASP A 158 16.71 12.14 -24.22
CA ASP A 158 15.47 11.69 -23.61
C ASP A 158 15.72 10.41 -22.80
N GLU A 159 15.28 10.44 -21.55
CA GLU A 159 15.26 9.29 -20.63
C GLU A 159 14.06 8.42 -21.00
N LEU A 160 14.31 7.18 -21.42
CA LEU A 160 13.26 6.31 -21.99
C LEU A 160 12.54 5.46 -20.93
N LEU A 161 13.10 5.42 -19.72
CA LEU A 161 12.62 4.59 -18.63
C LEU A 161 12.48 5.41 -17.35
N GLN A 162 11.31 5.33 -16.72
CA GLN A 162 11.07 5.88 -15.40
C GLN A 162 10.88 4.76 -14.38
N LEU A 163 11.48 4.93 -13.21
CA LEU A 163 11.32 4.01 -12.09
C LEU A 163 10.51 4.66 -10.96
N ILE A 164 9.51 3.94 -10.46
CA ILE A 164 8.78 4.27 -9.25
C ILE A 164 9.04 3.18 -8.22
N LEU A 165 9.78 3.51 -7.17
CA LEU A 165 10.02 2.59 -6.06
C LEU A 165 9.05 2.89 -4.93
N VAL A 166 8.34 1.85 -4.50
CA VAL A 166 7.42 1.93 -3.37
C VAL A 166 7.86 0.94 -2.31
N GLY A 167 7.93 1.40 -1.07
CA GLY A 167 8.39 0.55 0.01
C GLY A 167 8.13 1.08 1.41
N GLN A 168 8.65 0.35 2.37
CA GLN A 168 8.61 0.69 3.79
C GLN A 168 9.75 1.68 4.14
N PRO A 169 9.79 2.27 5.35
CA PRO A 169 10.84 3.23 5.74
C PRO A 169 12.26 2.71 5.49
N GLU A 170 12.48 1.40 5.62
CA GLU A 170 13.75 0.70 5.41
C GLU A 170 14.31 0.90 3.99
N LEU A 171 13.45 1.10 2.99
CA LEU A 171 13.90 1.44 1.63
C LEU A 171 14.66 2.76 1.61
N ARG A 172 14.23 3.74 2.41
CA ARG A 172 14.92 5.03 2.49
C ARG A 172 16.30 4.88 3.12
N ASP A 173 16.42 4.05 4.14
CA ASP A 173 17.69 3.76 4.81
C ASP A 173 18.63 3.01 3.87
N LEU A 174 18.09 2.03 3.12
CA LEU A 174 18.81 1.29 2.09
C LEU A 174 19.37 2.22 1.02
N ILE A 175 18.53 3.07 0.42
CA ILE A 175 18.95 4.04 -0.61
C ILE A 175 19.99 5.03 -0.08
N SER A 176 19.88 5.41 1.20
CA SER A 176 20.80 6.36 1.85
C SER A 176 22.14 5.72 2.27
N ALA A 177 22.29 4.40 2.08
CA ALA A 177 23.50 3.69 2.47
C ALA A 177 24.73 4.18 1.66
N PRO A 178 25.95 4.19 2.25
CA PRO A 178 27.16 4.65 1.57
C PRO A 178 27.47 3.94 0.24
N GLY A 179 27.03 2.69 0.08
CA GLY A 179 27.20 1.92 -1.16
C GLY A 179 26.28 2.35 -2.31
N LEU A 180 25.24 3.15 -2.04
CA LEU A 180 24.20 3.53 -2.99
C LEU A 180 24.12 5.04 -3.24
N VAL A 181 25.19 5.79 -2.92
CA VAL A 181 25.23 7.26 -3.12
C VAL A 181 24.91 7.65 -4.57
N GLN A 182 25.40 6.89 -5.55
CA GLN A 182 25.11 7.15 -6.97
C GLN A 182 23.65 6.89 -7.33
N PHE A 183 23.03 5.88 -6.71
CA PHE A 183 21.61 5.60 -6.86
C PHE A 183 20.76 6.71 -6.24
N ALA A 184 21.08 7.11 -5.00
CA ALA A 184 20.39 8.17 -4.28
C ALA A 184 20.41 9.51 -5.03
N GLN A 185 21.52 9.85 -5.70
CA GLN A 185 21.64 11.06 -6.51
C GLN A 185 20.69 11.10 -7.72
N ARG A 186 20.16 9.95 -8.18
CA ARG A 186 19.17 9.89 -9.25
C ARG A 186 17.73 10.04 -8.77
N VAL A 187 17.49 9.90 -7.46
CA VAL A 187 16.16 10.11 -6.88
C VAL A 187 15.79 11.59 -7.06
N THR A 188 14.93 11.85 -8.03
CA THR A 188 14.51 13.22 -8.38
C THR A 188 13.38 13.69 -7.47
N ALA A 189 12.52 12.75 -7.08
CA ALA A 189 11.32 13.02 -6.30
C ALA A 189 11.16 11.96 -5.22
N THR A 190 10.90 12.38 -3.99
CA THR A 190 10.62 11.47 -2.89
C THR A 190 9.55 11.99 -1.96
N TYR A 191 8.71 11.09 -1.46
CA TYR A 191 7.73 11.38 -0.43
C TYR A 191 7.63 10.23 0.57
N HIS A 192 7.41 10.58 1.84
CA HIS A 192 7.16 9.62 2.89
C HIS A 192 5.70 9.75 3.36
N LEU A 193 4.88 8.76 3.02
CA LEU A 193 3.48 8.68 3.36
C LEU A 193 3.32 8.32 4.84
N THR A 194 3.05 9.35 5.65
CA THR A 194 2.80 9.19 7.09
C THR A 194 1.35 8.78 7.36
N ASN A 195 1.15 8.18 8.53
CA ASN A 195 -0.16 7.80 9.07
C ASN A 195 -1.11 9.01 9.17
N LEU A 196 -2.40 8.70 9.30
CA LEU A 196 -3.43 9.71 9.52
C LEU A 196 -3.21 10.38 10.89
N ASN A 197 -3.45 11.69 10.98
CA ASN A 197 -3.56 12.35 12.29
C ASN A 197 -4.95 12.11 12.90
N GLY A 198 -5.20 12.60 14.12
CA GLY A 198 -6.50 12.45 14.79
C GLY A 198 -7.70 12.93 13.94
N PRO A 199 -7.68 14.17 13.40
CA PRO A 199 -8.72 14.65 12.48
C PRO A 199 -8.87 13.77 11.23
N GLY A 200 -7.76 13.37 10.61
CA GLY A 200 -7.75 12.51 9.42
C GLY A 200 -8.30 11.12 9.70
N THR A 201 -8.09 10.58 10.91
CA THR A 201 -8.65 9.28 11.34
C THR A 201 -10.17 9.37 11.48
N ARG A 202 -10.68 10.46 12.06
CA ARG A 202 -12.12 10.73 12.12
C ARG A 202 -12.73 10.82 10.72
N ASP A 203 -12.11 11.60 9.85
CA ASP A 203 -12.61 11.85 8.50
C ASP A 203 -12.56 10.57 7.66
N TYR A 204 -11.53 9.74 7.84
CA TYR A 204 -11.39 8.41 7.24
C TYR A 204 -12.52 7.46 7.66
N ILE A 205 -12.76 7.30 8.97
CA ILE A 205 -13.83 6.44 9.50
C ILE A 205 -15.19 6.90 8.97
N CYS A 206 -15.45 8.21 9.03
CA CYS A 206 -16.68 8.82 8.53
C CYS A 206 -16.88 8.59 7.03
N HIS A 207 -15.82 8.77 6.23
CA HIS A 207 -15.83 8.54 4.80
C HIS A 207 -16.26 7.11 4.46
N ARG A 208 -15.64 6.11 5.10
CA ARG A 208 -15.93 4.71 4.79
C ARG A 208 -17.31 4.26 5.24
N LEU A 209 -17.77 4.73 6.40
CA LEU A 209 -19.15 4.50 6.85
C LEU A 209 -20.18 5.06 5.87
N LYS A 210 -19.99 6.32 5.44
CA LYS A 210 -20.89 6.94 4.47
C LYS A 210 -20.89 6.24 3.12
N HIS A 211 -19.72 5.78 2.67
CA HIS A 211 -19.60 5.02 1.42
C HIS A 211 -20.42 3.74 1.47
N ALA A 212 -20.41 3.02 2.60
CA ALA A 212 -21.21 1.82 2.81
C ALA A 212 -22.71 2.10 3.11
N GLY A 213 -23.20 3.34 2.96
CA GLY A 213 -24.58 3.71 3.20
C GLY A 213 -24.92 4.13 4.65
N GLY A 214 -23.91 4.21 5.53
CA GLY A 214 -24.07 4.70 6.90
C GLY A 214 -24.21 6.21 7.03
N SER A 215 -24.53 6.67 8.24
CA SER A 215 -24.61 8.07 8.64
C SER A 215 -23.23 8.74 8.83
N GLY A 216 -22.19 7.94 9.10
CA GLY A 216 -20.87 8.42 9.52
C GLY A 216 -20.79 8.80 11.00
N LYS A 217 -21.81 8.46 11.79
CA LYS A 217 -21.92 8.73 13.23
C LYS A 217 -22.06 7.45 14.07
N GLU A 218 -21.90 6.30 13.45
CA GLU A 218 -21.96 4.98 14.10
C GLU A 218 -20.86 4.85 15.16
N PHE A 219 -19.76 5.59 15.03
CA PHE A 219 -18.71 5.69 16.03
C PHE A 219 -18.77 7.03 16.75
N SER A 220 -18.81 6.99 18.08
CA SER A 220 -18.73 8.20 18.89
C SER A 220 -17.35 8.87 18.78
N ILE A 221 -17.27 10.18 19.02
CA ILE A 221 -16.00 10.94 18.99
C ILE A 221 -14.96 10.32 19.94
N MET A 222 -15.41 9.87 21.12
CA MET A 222 -14.54 9.23 22.12
C MET A 222 -14.05 7.85 21.66
N ALA A 223 -14.88 7.08 20.93
CA ALA A 223 -14.45 5.83 20.30
C ALA A 223 -13.39 6.08 19.23
N ILE A 224 -13.60 7.06 18.35
CA ILE A 224 -12.64 7.45 17.31
C ILE A 224 -11.30 7.88 17.93
N GLN A 225 -11.33 8.64 19.02
CA GLN A 225 -10.11 9.05 19.73
C GLN A 225 -9.37 7.85 20.31
N ALA A 226 -10.07 6.90 20.93
CA ALA A 226 -9.45 5.67 21.44
C ALA A 226 -8.86 4.82 20.31
N ILE A 227 -9.56 4.70 19.18
CA ILE A 227 -9.06 4.01 17.98
C ILE A 227 -7.78 4.70 17.48
N TYR A 228 -7.76 6.03 17.39
CA TYR A 228 -6.55 6.75 16.97
C TYR A 228 -5.37 6.51 17.92
N GLN A 229 -5.60 6.54 19.24
CA GLN A 229 -4.57 6.30 20.25
C GLN A 229 -3.96 4.90 20.13
N GLU A 230 -4.80 3.88 19.89
CA GLU A 230 -4.32 2.51 19.73
C GLU A 230 -3.59 2.30 18.39
N THR A 231 -4.11 2.89 17.31
CA THR A 231 -3.63 2.59 15.96
C THR A 231 -2.50 3.48 15.49
N GLY A 232 -2.23 4.60 16.18
CA GLY A 232 -1.34 5.65 15.69
C GLY A 232 -1.77 6.24 14.34
N GLY A 233 -3.05 6.08 13.97
CA GLY A 233 -3.59 6.53 12.69
C GLY A 233 -3.28 5.64 11.49
N VAL A 234 -2.81 4.40 11.70
CA VAL A 234 -2.54 3.44 10.62
C VAL A 234 -3.88 2.94 10.03
N PRO A 235 -4.19 3.22 8.75
CA PRO A 235 -5.46 2.82 8.14
C PRO A 235 -5.76 1.33 8.30
N ARG A 236 -4.80 0.44 8.03
CA ARG A 236 -5.01 -1.01 8.18
C ARG A 236 -5.43 -1.43 9.59
N LEU A 237 -4.89 -0.81 10.64
CA LEU A 237 -5.26 -1.12 12.02
C LEU A 237 -6.62 -0.51 12.37
N ILE A 238 -6.90 0.72 11.93
CA ILE A 238 -8.23 1.34 12.05
C ILE A 238 -9.29 0.44 11.45
N ASN A 239 -9.03 -0.13 10.27
CA ASN A 239 -9.94 -1.04 9.58
C ASN A 239 -10.28 -2.26 10.45
N LYS A 240 -9.25 -2.91 11.01
CA LYS A 240 -9.45 -4.09 11.85
C LYS A 240 -10.27 -3.78 13.10
N ILE A 241 -9.93 -2.70 13.81
CA ILE A 241 -10.64 -2.32 15.05
C ILE A 241 -12.08 -1.96 14.75
N CYS A 242 -12.33 -1.15 13.72
CA CYS A 242 -13.69 -0.73 13.38
C CYS A 242 -14.55 -1.90 12.87
N ASP A 243 -13.99 -2.79 12.04
CA ASP A 243 -14.73 -3.96 11.56
C ASP A 243 -15.17 -4.86 12.72
N LEU A 244 -14.26 -5.19 13.64
CA LEU A 244 -14.56 -5.99 14.83
C LEU A 244 -15.53 -5.26 15.78
N ALA A 245 -15.37 -3.95 15.97
CA ALA A 245 -16.27 -3.17 16.82
C ALA A 245 -17.71 -3.18 16.31
N LEU A 246 -17.91 -3.16 14.98
CA LEU A 246 -19.24 -3.30 14.37
C LEU A 246 -19.81 -4.71 14.56
N VAL A 247 -18.97 -5.77 14.51
CA VAL A 247 -19.42 -7.13 14.85
C VAL A 247 -19.95 -7.18 16.28
N TYR A 248 -19.17 -6.68 17.24
CA TYR A 248 -19.53 -6.68 18.66
C TYR A 248 -20.80 -5.88 18.92
N ALA A 249 -20.88 -4.66 18.38
CA ALA A 249 -22.05 -3.81 18.53
C ALA A 249 -23.32 -4.47 17.98
N ALA A 250 -23.25 -5.12 16.81
CA ALA A 250 -24.39 -5.84 16.24
C ALA A 250 -24.77 -7.08 17.09
N SER A 251 -23.79 -7.82 17.62
CA SER A 251 -24.05 -9.00 18.46
C SER A 251 -24.72 -8.66 19.80
N GLU A 252 -24.50 -7.45 20.30
CA GLU A 252 -25.10 -6.93 21.52
C GLU A 252 -26.27 -5.97 21.25
N GLU A 253 -26.74 -5.90 20.00
CA GLU A 253 -27.85 -5.04 19.56
C GLU A 253 -27.68 -3.55 19.91
N ARG A 254 -26.43 -3.04 19.91
CA ARG A 254 -26.11 -1.62 20.17
C ARG A 254 -26.18 -0.81 18.87
N GLU A 255 -26.97 0.27 18.86
CA GLU A 255 -27.11 1.18 17.70
C GLU A 255 -25.83 1.94 17.30
N GLY A 256 -24.77 1.88 18.12
CA GLY A 256 -23.50 2.54 17.82
C GLY A 256 -22.33 2.10 18.71
N VAL A 257 -21.14 2.48 18.29
CA VAL A 257 -19.85 2.14 18.91
C VAL A 257 -19.37 3.29 19.80
N GLY A 258 -19.52 3.06 21.10
CA GLY A 258 -19.00 3.91 22.17
C GLY A 258 -17.57 3.56 22.58
N VAL A 259 -16.91 4.46 23.33
CA VAL A 259 -15.55 4.24 23.83
C VAL A 259 -15.41 3.00 24.72
N ASN A 260 -16.46 2.65 25.47
CA ASN A 260 -16.42 1.47 26.34
C ASN A 260 -16.31 0.18 25.53
N LEU A 261 -17.04 0.07 24.42
CA LEU A 261 -16.95 -1.08 23.52
C LEU A 261 -15.54 -1.23 22.94
N ILE A 262 -14.92 -0.10 22.56
CA ILE A 262 -13.53 -0.13 22.07
C ILE A 262 -12.58 -0.63 23.16
N ARG A 263 -12.73 -0.17 24.41
CA ARG A 263 -11.89 -0.62 25.52
C ARG A 263 -12.07 -2.11 25.84
N GLU A 264 -13.31 -2.59 25.82
CA GLU A 264 -13.65 -4.01 25.99
C GLU A 264 -12.94 -4.85 24.91
N LEU A 265 -13.09 -4.44 23.64
CA LEU A 265 -12.48 -5.11 22.50
C LEU A 265 -10.94 -5.14 22.57
N LEU A 266 -10.31 -4.05 23.02
CA LEU A 266 -8.86 -4.00 23.22
C LEU A 266 -8.40 -4.88 24.40
N ALA A 267 -9.20 -4.97 25.47
CA ALA A 267 -8.90 -5.82 26.62
C ALA A 267 -9.00 -7.32 26.30
N ASP A 268 -9.84 -7.71 25.33
CA ASP A 268 -9.99 -9.09 24.87
C ASP A 268 -8.75 -9.64 24.12
N GLY A 269 -7.77 -8.79 23.81
CA GLY A 269 -6.50 -9.22 23.20
C GLY A 269 -6.65 -9.75 21.77
N LEU A 270 -7.70 -9.32 21.06
CA LEU A 270 -8.00 -9.75 19.69
C LEU A 270 -6.99 -9.23 18.64
N PHE A 271 -6.08 -8.35 19.04
CA PHE A 271 -5.01 -7.85 18.20
C PHE A 271 -3.68 -8.42 18.68
N ILE A 272 -2.96 -9.06 17.75
CA ILE A 272 -1.53 -9.29 17.93
C ILE A 272 -0.86 -7.94 17.68
N ASN A 273 -0.61 -7.19 18.75
CA ASN A 273 0.24 -6.02 18.71
C ASN A 273 1.67 -6.51 18.53
N SER A 274 2.21 -6.43 17.31
CA SER A 274 3.65 -6.45 17.13
C SER A 274 4.17 -5.09 17.56
N GLU A 275 4.45 -4.94 18.85
CA GLU A 275 5.09 -3.72 19.35
C GLU A 275 6.39 -3.48 18.58
N ILE A 276 6.46 -2.36 17.87
CA ILE A 276 7.74 -1.75 17.49
C ILE A 276 8.29 -1.10 18.76
N SER A 277 8.85 -1.91 19.65
CA SER A 277 9.77 -1.62 20.76
C SER A 277 9.50 -2.62 21.88
N GLY A 278 10.53 -3.38 22.26
CA GLY A 278 10.37 -4.62 22.99
C GLY A 278 9.88 -4.44 24.43
N GLU A 279 8.78 -5.11 24.75
CA GLU A 279 8.66 -5.89 25.97
C GLU A 279 7.77 -7.12 25.73
N VAL A 280 8.19 -8.26 26.26
CA VAL A 280 7.55 -9.56 26.01
C VAL A 280 6.23 -9.64 26.79
N VAL A 281 5.09 -9.46 26.14
CA VAL A 281 3.79 -9.73 26.75
C VAL A 281 3.48 -11.23 26.71
N GLN A 282 3.48 -11.86 27.88
CA GLN A 282 3.07 -13.25 28.08
C GLN A 282 1.59 -13.45 27.72
N MET A 283 1.31 -14.39 26.81
CA MET A 283 -0.04 -14.86 26.50
C MET A 283 -0.72 -15.46 27.74
N LYS A 284 -1.87 -14.91 28.14
CA LYS A 284 -2.85 -15.64 28.97
C LYS A 284 -3.81 -16.42 28.07
N LYS A 285 -4.13 -17.63 28.52
CA LYS A 285 -4.78 -18.76 27.83
C LYS A 285 -6.07 -18.42 27.05
N PRO A 286 -6.40 -19.19 26.00
CA PRO A 286 -7.55 -18.94 25.11
C PRO A 286 -8.90 -19.19 25.80
N ILE A 287 -9.87 -18.33 25.51
CA ILE A 287 -11.29 -18.50 25.87
C ILE A 287 -11.91 -19.54 24.92
N GLY A 288 -12.45 -20.61 25.50
CA GLY A 288 -13.19 -21.64 24.79
C GLY A 288 -14.66 -21.25 24.55
N ASN A 289 -15.14 -21.63 23.37
CA ASN A 289 -16.53 -21.91 22.97
C ASN A 289 -17.63 -20.91 23.34
N VAL A 290 -17.98 -20.04 22.38
CA VAL A 290 -19.33 -19.47 22.25
C VAL A 290 -19.84 -19.70 20.82
N LEU A 291 -20.15 -20.95 20.47
CA LEU A 291 -20.99 -21.31 19.33
C LEU A 291 -21.70 -22.64 19.63
N ASN A 292 -22.84 -22.58 20.32
CA ASN A 292 -24.02 -23.44 20.09
C ASN A 292 -25.08 -23.20 21.17
N LYS A 293 -26.16 -22.49 20.80
CA LYS A 293 -27.51 -22.72 21.31
C LYS A 293 -28.52 -21.97 20.43
N ALA A 294 -28.73 -22.52 19.23
CA ALA A 294 -29.87 -22.25 18.37
C ALA A 294 -30.17 -23.51 17.56
N ALA A 295 -30.51 -24.61 18.26
CA ALA A 295 -31.13 -25.81 17.71
C ALA A 295 -31.58 -26.70 18.88
N GLU A 296 -32.70 -26.36 19.51
CA GLU A 296 -33.73 -27.24 20.08
C GLU A 296 -34.89 -26.40 20.63
#